data_AF-A0A8C9H8U1-F1
#
_entry.id   AF-A0A8C9H8U1-F1
#
_cell.length_a   1.000
_cell.length_b   1.000
_cell.length_c   1.000
_cell.angle_alpha   90.00
_cell.angle_beta   90.00
_cell.angle_gamma   90.00
#
_symmetry.space_group_name_H-M   'P 1'
#
loop_
_entity.id
_entity.type
_entity.pdbx_description
1 polymer ?
#
loop_
_entity_poly.entity_id
_entity_poly.type
_entity_poly.pdbx_seq_one_letter_code
_entity_poly.pdbx_strand_id
1 'polypeptide(L)'
;MDTSINDTSSNDISDKNFVPISPWHDINLINDDNTYNMIVEIPKYNYMKMEINLKTPYNVIKQDTKKGKLRYYHNSIYWNYGALPKTYEYPKHIYKCQIDNKDNSNTIYFTGDNDPLDVVDIGTDTLKMGQIVPVKILGAFTLIDEGELDWKIIAINVRKKKQKISK
;
A
#
# COMPACT_ATOMS: atom_id res chain seq x y z
N MET A 1 52.90 29.26 -0.50
CA MET A 1 53.13 27.88 -0.94
C MET A 1 51.77 27.26 -1.11
N ASP A 2 51.46 27.02 -2.37
CA ASP A 2 50.19 26.59 -2.91
C ASP A 2 50.20 25.06 -2.95
N THR A 3 49.23 24.40 -2.30
CA THR A 3 48.98 22.97 -2.48
C THR A 3 47.48 22.72 -2.33
N SER A 4 46.76 23.00 -3.42
CA SER A 4 45.46 22.42 -3.71
C SER A 4 45.63 20.90 -3.92
N ILE A 5 44.95 20.09 -3.09
CA ILE A 5 44.81 18.66 -3.31
C ILE A 5 43.56 18.47 -4.18
N ASN A 6 43.79 18.22 -5.47
CA ASN A 6 42.78 17.68 -6.38
C ASN A 6 42.61 16.19 -6.06
N ASP A 7 41.56 15.85 -5.31
CA ASP A 7 41.13 14.46 -5.17
C ASP A 7 39.92 14.20 -6.08
N THR A 8 40.20 14.09 -7.38
CA THR A 8 39.24 13.60 -8.37
C THR A 8 39.36 12.08 -8.45
N SER A 9 38.44 11.37 -7.80
CA SER A 9 37.79 10.14 -8.33
C SER A 9 36.94 9.44 -7.26
N SER A 10 35.99 10.14 -6.65
CA SER A 10 34.78 9.44 -6.21
C SER A 10 34.04 9.03 -7.47
N ASN A 11 34.06 7.74 -7.80
CA ASN A 11 33.25 7.13 -8.85
C ASN A 11 31.78 7.49 -8.60
N ASP A 12 31.35 8.58 -9.20
CA ASP A 12 29.98 9.08 -9.15
C ASP A 12 29.13 8.07 -9.92
N ILE A 13 28.16 7.45 -9.25
CA ILE A 13 27.20 6.51 -9.84
C ILE A 13 26.15 7.34 -10.58
N SER A 14 26.59 8.22 -11.48
CA SER A 14 25.75 9.23 -12.15
C SER A 14 25.20 8.76 -13.50
N ASP A 15 25.27 7.45 -13.80
CA ASP A 15 24.86 6.89 -15.09
C ASP A 15 23.54 6.11 -15.07
N LYS A 16 22.46 6.70 -14.50
CA LYS A 16 21.06 6.41 -14.85
C LYS A 16 20.18 7.65 -14.61
N ASN A 17 19.53 8.17 -15.65
CA ASN A 17 18.50 9.20 -15.54
C ASN A 17 17.29 8.65 -14.75
N PHE A 18 17.32 8.76 -13.42
CA PHE A 18 16.17 8.40 -12.58
C PHE A 18 15.13 9.52 -12.62
N VAL A 19 13.92 9.19 -13.06
CA VAL A 19 12.77 10.10 -13.09
C VAL A 19 11.91 9.87 -11.83
N PRO A 20 11.43 10.92 -11.15
CA PRO A 20 10.49 10.77 -10.05
C PRO A 20 9.20 10.06 -10.48
N ILE A 21 8.71 9.15 -9.63
CA ILE A 21 7.46 8.41 -9.86
C ILE A 21 6.55 8.47 -8.62
N SER A 22 5.25 8.38 -8.86
CA SER A 22 4.23 8.13 -7.85
C SER A 22 3.99 6.64 -7.66
N PRO A 23 4.04 6.11 -6.42
CA PRO A 23 3.70 4.72 -6.18
C PRO A 23 2.22 4.46 -6.51
N TRP A 24 1.33 5.43 -6.35
CA TRP A 24 -0.09 5.27 -6.63
C TRP A 24 -0.40 5.29 -8.13
N HIS A 25 0.21 6.19 -8.90
CA HIS A 25 -0.15 6.43 -10.30
C HIS A 25 0.73 5.68 -11.31
N ASP A 26 2.02 5.54 -11.05
CA ASP A 26 2.99 5.12 -12.08
C ASP A 26 3.33 3.63 -12.01
N ILE A 27 3.07 2.98 -10.88
CA ILE A 27 3.20 1.52 -10.74
C ILE A 27 2.00 0.84 -11.38
N ASN A 28 2.23 -0.22 -12.17
CA ASN A 28 1.15 -1.00 -12.74
C ASN A 28 0.42 -1.81 -11.66
N LEU A 29 -0.92 -1.79 -11.69
CA LEU A 29 -1.74 -2.62 -10.81
C LEU A 29 -1.53 -4.11 -11.08
N ILE A 30 -1.58 -4.50 -12.35
CA ILE A 30 -1.51 -5.90 -12.80
C ILE A 30 -0.24 -6.08 -13.64
N ASN A 31 0.47 -7.17 -13.40
CA ASN A 31 1.64 -7.60 -14.17
C ASN A 31 1.23 -8.52 -15.33
N ASP A 32 2.14 -8.74 -16.28
CA ASP A 32 1.89 -9.61 -17.45
C ASP A 32 1.58 -11.07 -17.07
N ASP A 33 1.99 -11.52 -15.88
CA ASP A 33 1.72 -12.85 -15.34
C ASP A 33 0.41 -12.93 -14.52
N ASN A 34 -0.45 -11.92 -14.64
CA ASN A 34 -1.73 -11.77 -13.92
C ASN A 34 -1.61 -11.69 -12.39
N THR A 35 -0.42 -11.37 -11.88
CA THR A 35 -0.24 -11.00 -10.47
C THR A 35 -0.52 -9.51 -10.26
N TYR A 36 -0.85 -9.13 -9.04
CA TYR A 36 -1.10 -7.74 -8.67
C TYR A 36 0.12 -7.17 -7.94
N ASN A 37 0.45 -5.90 -8.12
CA ASN A 37 1.49 -5.27 -7.33
C ASN A 37 0.91 -4.69 -6.05
N MET A 38 1.39 -5.18 -4.91
CA MET A 38 1.18 -4.57 -3.60
C MET A 38 2.33 -3.60 -3.31
N ILE A 39 2.01 -2.40 -2.84
CA ILE A 39 2.99 -1.46 -2.28
C ILE A 39 2.95 -1.62 -0.77
N VAL A 40 4.01 -2.16 -0.18
CA VAL A 40 4.07 -2.41 1.26
C VAL A 40 4.29 -1.09 2.00
N GLU A 41 3.35 -0.72 2.86
CA GLU A 41 3.43 0.48 3.69
C GLU A 41 3.87 0.13 5.11
N ILE A 42 3.28 -0.92 5.69
CA ILE A 42 3.54 -1.33 7.07
C ILE A 42 4.04 -2.78 7.06
N PRO A 43 5.33 -3.00 7.36
CA PRO A 43 5.88 -4.33 7.51
C PRO A 43 5.19 -5.13 8.61
N LYS A 44 5.13 -6.45 8.42
CA LYS A 44 4.67 -7.40 9.43
C LYS A 44 5.39 -7.21 10.78
N TYR A 45 4.61 -7.25 11.86
CA TYR A 45 5.01 -7.01 13.26
C TYR A 45 5.41 -5.56 13.60
N ASN A 46 5.11 -4.60 12.72
CA ASN A 46 5.39 -3.18 12.97
C ASN A 46 4.16 -2.43 13.52
N TYR A 47 4.38 -1.16 13.91
CA TYR A 47 3.40 -0.29 14.56
C TYR A 47 3.25 1.07 13.86
N MET A 48 4.25 1.50 13.09
CA MET A 48 4.22 2.82 12.43
C MET A 48 3.12 2.83 11.37
N LYS A 49 2.14 3.72 11.51
CA LYS A 49 1.10 3.90 10.49
C LYS A 49 1.67 4.71 9.33
N MET A 50 2.30 4.02 8.39
CA MET A 50 2.78 4.56 7.13
C MET A 50 1.68 4.42 6.08
N GLU A 51 1.55 5.40 5.20
CA GLU A 51 0.55 5.41 4.12
C GLU A 51 1.03 6.24 2.92
N ILE A 52 0.58 5.89 1.72
CA ILE A 52 0.69 6.71 0.52
C ILE A 52 -0.09 8.01 0.75
N ASN A 53 0.60 9.16 0.72
CA ASN A 53 -0.07 10.44 0.93
C ASN A 53 -0.61 11.02 -0.39
N LEU A 54 -1.92 10.89 -0.62
CA LEU A 54 -2.59 11.33 -1.86
C LEU A 54 -2.45 12.83 -2.18
N LYS A 55 -2.14 13.67 -1.18
CA LYS A 55 -2.08 15.13 -1.31
C LYS A 55 -0.68 15.66 -1.61
N THR A 56 0.34 14.83 -1.45
CA THR A 56 1.74 15.24 -1.69
C THR A 56 2.16 14.98 -3.13
N PRO A 57 3.06 15.81 -3.71
CA PRO A 57 3.67 15.52 -5.00
C PRO A 57 4.28 14.11 -5.01
N TYR A 58 4.03 13.37 -6.08
CA TYR A 58 4.47 11.98 -6.26
C TYR A 58 3.96 11.00 -5.20
N ASN A 59 2.90 11.33 -4.47
CA ASN A 59 2.22 10.45 -3.50
C ASN A 59 3.18 9.64 -2.62
N VAL A 60 4.15 10.32 -2.03
CA VAL A 60 5.19 9.67 -1.23
C VAL A 60 4.59 9.01 0.00
N ILE A 61 5.16 7.87 0.41
CA ILE A 61 4.78 7.19 1.65
C ILE A 61 5.25 8.04 2.83
N LYS A 62 4.33 8.40 3.71
CA LYS A 62 4.60 9.19 4.93
C LYS A 62 3.89 8.57 6.12
N GLN A 63 4.41 8.85 7.31
CA GLN A 63 3.72 8.46 8.53
C GLN A 63 2.50 9.37 8.75
N ASP A 64 1.35 8.77 9.05
CA ASP A 64 0.13 9.49 9.41
C ASP A 64 0.36 10.32 10.68
N THR A 65 -0.35 11.45 10.78
CA THR A 65 -0.32 12.33 11.95
C THR A 65 -1.72 12.50 12.51
N LYS A 66 -1.90 12.19 13.80
CA LYS A 66 -3.17 12.40 14.51
C LYS A 66 -2.94 13.36 15.67
N LYS A 67 -3.71 14.45 15.72
CA LYS A 67 -3.58 15.53 16.73
C LYS A 67 -2.16 16.10 16.82
N GLY A 68 -1.51 16.29 15.66
CA GLY A 68 -0.16 16.85 15.55
C GLY A 68 0.98 15.92 15.98
N LYS A 69 0.70 14.65 16.31
CA LYS A 69 1.72 13.64 16.65
C LYS A 69 1.74 12.53 15.62
N LEU A 70 2.93 11.95 15.40
CA LEU A 70 3.10 10.76 14.58
C LEU A 70 2.24 9.62 15.12
N ARG A 71 1.45 8.99 14.24
CA ARG A 71 0.53 7.93 14.62
C ARG A 71 1.22 6.57 14.60
N TYR A 72 0.96 5.82 15.66
CA TYR A 72 1.31 4.41 15.80
C TYR A 72 0.03 3.63 16.05
N TYR A 73 -0.04 2.40 15.55
CA TYR A 73 -1.08 1.48 15.97
C TYR A 73 -0.91 1.12 17.44
N HIS A 74 -2.03 0.81 18.08
CA HIS A 74 -2.05 0.34 19.47
C HIS A 74 -1.43 -1.04 19.62
N ASN A 75 -1.56 -1.89 18.59
CA ASN A 75 -1.02 -3.25 18.55
C ASN A 75 -0.15 -3.43 17.31
N SER A 76 0.78 -4.39 17.34
CA SER A 76 1.54 -4.78 16.16
C SER A 76 0.61 -5.40 15.14
N ILE A 77 0.72 -4.99 13.88
CA ILE A 77 0.05 -5.71 12.79
C ILE A 77 0.75 -7.04 12.55
N TYR A 78 0.01 -8.13 12.36
CA TYR A 78 0.59 -9.47 12.19
C TYR A 78 0.84 -9.89 10.74
N TRP A 79 0.61 -8.97 9.79
CA TRP A 79 0.74 -9.20 8.35
C TRP A 79 1.43 -8.00 7.70
N ASN A 80 2.00 -8.18 6.51
CA ASN A 80 2.43 -7.03 5.72
C ASN A 80 1.17 -6.35 5.18
N TYR A 81 1.15 -5.02 5.23
CA TYR A 81 0.00 -4.22 4.87
C TYR A 81 0.41 -3.09 3.92
N GLY A 82 -0.50 -2.71 3.04
CA GLY A 82 -0.36 -1.54 2.20
C GLY A 82 -1.47 -1.46 1.17
N ALA A 83 -1.17 -0.90 0.01
CA ALA A 83 -2.17 -0.52 -0.98
C ALA A 83 -1.90 -1.10 -2.37
N LEU A 84 -2.96 -1.21 -3.17
CA LEU A 84 -2.90 -1.52 -4.60
C LEU A 84 -2.83 -0.22 -5.43
N PRO A 85 -1.83 -0.05 -6.33
CA PRO A 85 -1.72 1.14 -7.16
C PRO A 85 -2.85 1.23 -8.18
N LYS A 86 -3.12 2.44 -8.68
CA LYS A 86 -4.19 2.71 -9.69
C LYS A 86 -5.59 2.23 -9.26
N THR A 87 -5.82 2.12 -7.96
CA THR A 87 -7.15 1.87 -7.38
C THR A 87 -7.58 3.08 -6.57
N TYR A 88 -8.90 3.27 -6.43
CA TYR A 88 -9.46 4.36 -5.66
C TYR A 88 -10.91 4.07 -5.29
N GLU A 89 -11.20 4.05 -4.00
CA GLU A 89 -12.53 3.89 -3.42
C GLU A 89 -13.32 5.20 -3.52
N TYR A 90 -13.66 5.59 -4.76
CA TYR A 90 -14.17 6.92 -5.04
C TYR A 90 -15.54 7.20 -4.37
N PRO A 91 -15.66 8.12 -3.39
CA PRO A 91 -16.88 8.29 -2.59
C PRO A 91 -18.12 8.77 -3.36
N LYS A 92 -17.95 9.20 -4.61
CA LYS A 92 -19.05 9.56 -5.50
C LYS A 92 -19.90 8.35 -5.88
N HIS A 93 -19.36 7.14 -5.81
CA HIS A 93 -20.13 5.91 -5.97
C HIS A 93 -20.82 5.58 -4.65
N ILE A 94 -22.16 5.45 -4.71
CA ILE A 94 -23.00 5.17 -3.55
C ILE A 94 -23.48 3.72 -3.60
N TYR A 95 -23.23 2.99 -2.53
CA TYR A 95 -23.71 1.63 -2.28
C TYR A 95 -24.96 1.70 -1.41
N LYS A 96 -25.87 0.72 -1.55
CA LYS A 96 -27.08 0.65 -0.75
C LYS A 96 -27.35 -0.76 -0.25
N CYS A 97 -27.81 -0.86 0.99
CA CYS A 97 -28.33 -2.09 1.58
C CYS A 97 -29.80 -1.84 1.97
N GLN A 98 -30.70 -2.59 1.36
CA GLN A 98 -32.11 -2.57 1.72
C GLN A 98 -32.36 -3.64 2.78
N ILE A 99 -32.92 -3.23 3.92
CA ILE A 99 -33.34 -4.11 5.00
C ILE A 99 -34.87 -4.11 4.99
N ASP A 100 -35.44 -5.19 4.48
CA ASP A 100 -36.88 -5.42 4.49
C ASP A 100 -37.26 -6.19 5.76
N ASN A 101 -37.94 -5.50 6.69
CA ASN A 101 -38.64 -6.15 7.79
C ASN A 101 -40.15 -6.14 7.50
N LYS A 102 -40.89 -7.08 8.08
CA LYS A 102 -42.34 -7.29 7.83
C LYS A 102 -43.18 -6.01 7.88
N ASP A 103 -42.76 -5.00 8.66
CA ASP A 103 -43.51 -3.78 8.91
C ASP A 103 -42.84 -2.49 8.41
N ASN A 104 -41.61 -2.53 7.87
CA ASN A 104 -40.91 -1.35 7.32
C ASN A 104 -39.73 -1.76 6.41
N SER A 105 -39.58 -1.04 5.29
CA SER A 105 -38.35 -1.08 4.47
C SER A 105 -37.47 0.10 4.82
N ASN A 106 -36.20 -0.16 5.15
CA ASN A 106 -35.21 0.90 5.35
C ASN A 106 -34.03 0.68 4.41
N THR A 107 -33.54 1.76 3.79
CA THR A 107 -32.35 1.72 2.93
C THR A 107 -31.22 2.45 3.62
N ILE A 108 -30.11 1.74 3.84
CA ILE A 108 -28.86 2.31 4.36
C ILE A 108 -27.94 2.54 3.16
N TYR A 109 -27.26 3.69 3.15
CA TYR A 109 -26.33 4.07 2.10
C TYR A 109 -24.90 4.06 2.63
N PHE A 110 -23.96 3.69 1.77
CA PHE A 110 -22.54 3.71 2.05
C PHE A 110 -21.75 4.32 0.89
N THR A 111 -20.58 4.87 1.17
CA THR A 111 -19.61 5.35 0.17
C THR A 111 -18.33 4.51 0.20
N GLY A 112 -17.39 4.75 -0.71
CA GLY A 112 -15.99 4.32 -0.51
C GLY A 112 -15.27 5.21 0.51
N ASP A 113 -14.15 4.74 1.03
CA ASP A 113 -13.32 5.39 2.08
C ASP A 113 -12.39 6.51 1.58
N ASN A 114 -12.45 6.83 0.28
CA ASN A 114 -11.64 7.88 -0.33
C ASN A 114 -10.12 7.60 -0.36
N ASP A 115 -9.70 6.33 -0.30
CA ASP A 115 -8.30 5.93 -0.38
C ASP A 115 -8.06 4.85 -1.47
N PRO A 116 -6.80 4.49 -1.78
CA PRO A 116 -6.51 3.33 -2.61
C PRO A 116 -6.92 2.04 -1.88
N LEU A 117 -7.26 1.00 -2.65
CA LEU A 117 -7.74 -0.27 -2.10
C LEU A 117 -6.66 -0.95 -1.24
N ASP A 118 -7.01 -1.23 0.01
CA ASP A 118 -6.09 -1.83 0.97
C ASP A 118 -5.85 -3.32 0.71
N VAL A 119 -4.64 -3.78 1.01
CA VAL A 119 -4.24 -5.18 0.83
C VAL A 119 -3.40 -5.69 2.00
N VAL A 120 -3.72 -6.91 2.42
CA VAL A 120 -3.06 -7.67 3.48
C VAL A 120 -2.36 -8.88 2.87
N ASP A 121 -1.04 -8.95 2.97
CA ASP A 121 -0.26 -10.13 2.59
C ASP A 121 -0.16 -11.12 3.76
N ILE A 122 -0.80 -12.29 3.58
CA ILE A 122 -0.79 -13.38 4.55
C ILE A 122 0.46 -14.28 4.47
N GLY A 123 1.44 -13.88 3.66
CA GLY A 123 2.73 -14.54 3.55
C GLY A 123 3.49 -14.65 4.88
N THR A 124 4.44 -15.58 4.92
CA THR A 124 5.26 -15.80 6.11
C THR A 124 6.34 -14.74 6.27
N ASP A 125 6.89 -14.26 5.16
CA ASP A 125 8.04 -13.36 5.13
C ASP A 125 7.66 -11.95 5.63
N THR A 126 8.54 -11.33 6.42
CA THR A 126 8.44 -9.90 6.75
C THR A 126 9.03 -9.09 5.60
N LEU A 127 8.20 -8.28 4.95
CA LEU A 127 8.58 -7.45 3.81
C LEU A 127 9.13 -6.09 4.27
N LYS A 128 9.72 -5.32 3.35
CA LYS A 128 10.26 -3.99 3.63
C LYS A 128 9.24 -2.90 3.32
N MET A 129 9.22 -1.82 4.10
CA MET A 129 8.43 -0.63 3.79
C MET A 129 8.89 -0.05 2.44
N GLY A 130 7.94 0.34 1.60
CA GLY A 130 8.13 0.82 0.23
C GLY A 130 8.43 -0.28 -0.79
N GLN A 131 8.48 -1.55 -0.38
CA GLN A 131 8.71 -2.65 -1.32
C GLN A 131 7.48 -2.87 -2.20
N ILE A 132 7.70 -2.99 -3.51
CA ILE A 132 6.67 -3.40 -4.47
C ILE A 132 6.76 -4.91 -4.63
N VAL A 133 5.66 -5.62 -4.34
CA VAL A 133 5.63 -7.08 -4.30
C VAL A 133 4.50 -7.63 -5.16
N PRO A 134 4.79 -8.53 -6.11
CA PRO A 134 3.76 -9.27 -6.82
C PRO A 134 3.02 -10.22 -5.87
N VAL A 135 1.70 -10.10 -5.81
CA VAL A 135 0.80 -10.88 -4.96
C VAL A 135 -0.30 -11.54 -5.79
N LYS A 136 -0.82 -12.67 -5.29
CA LYS A 136 -2.06 -13.28 -5.77
C LYS A 136 -3.20 -12.94 -4.83
N ILE A 137 -4.31 -12.46 -5.40
CA ILE A 137 -5.53 -12.17 -4.64
C ILE A 137 -6.23 -13.48 -4.27
N LEU A 138 -6.67 -13.60 -3.02
CA LEU A 138 -7.34 -14.78 -2.46
C LEU A 138 -8.80 -14.49 -2.09
N GLY A 139 -9.10 -13.26 -1.69
CA GLY A 139 -10.43 -12.85 -1.26
C GLY A 139 -10.42 -11.43 -0.72
N ALA A 140 -11.50 -11.02 -0.06
CA ALA A 140 -11.63 -9.72 0.56
C ALA A 140 -12.60 -9.78 1.74
N PHE A 141 -12.47 -8.84 2.67
CA PHE A 141 -13.52 -8.50 3.64
C PHE A 141 -13.68 -6.98 3.68
N THR A 142 -14.77 -6.49 4.26
CA THR A 142 -15.05 -5.06 4.39
C THR A 142 -15.24 -4.70 5.85
N LEU A 143 -14.68 -3.56 6.23
CA LEU A 143 -15.06 -2.84 7.44
C LEU A 143 -16.06 -1.77 7.06
N ILE A 144 -17.03 -1.54 7.94
CA ILE A 144 -17.95 -0.41 7.83
C ILE A 144 -17.57 0.56 8.94
N ASP A 145 -17.03 1.72 8.57
CA ASP A 145 -16.64 2.78 9.51
C ASP A 145 -17.38 4.07 9.16
N GLU A 146 -18.18 4.58 10.09
CA GLU A 146 -18.93 5.85 9.94
C GLU A 146 -19.74 6.03 8.63
N GLY A 147 -20.13 4.93 7.97
CA GLY A 147 -20.89 4.96 6.71
C GLY A 147 -20.04 4.79 5.44
N GLU A 148 -18.74 4.60 5.59
CA GLU A 148 -17.81 4.25 4.53
C GLU A 148 -17.59 2.73 4.50
N LEU A 149 -17.47 2.18 3.28
CA LEU A 149 -16.98 0.84 3.05
C LEU A 149 -15.47 0.92 2.88
N ASP A 150 -14.76 0.20 3.74
CA ASP A 150 -13.31 0.10 3.74
C ASP A 150 -12.95 -1.36 3.40
N TRP A 151 -12.54 -1.62 2.16
CA TRP A 151 -12.25 -2.98 1.69
C TRP A 151 -10.82 -3.39 2.00
N LYS A 152 -10.67 -4.54 2.67
CA LYS A 152 -9.39 -5.20 2.92
C LYS A 152 -9.23 -6.41 2.01
N ILE A 153 -8.40 -6.28 0.99
CA ILE A 153 -8.07 -7.37 0.08
C ILE A 153 -7.09 -8.34 0.76
N ILE A 154 -7.40 -9.63 0.73
CA ILE A 154 -6.52 -10.68 1.23
C ILE A 154 -5.71 -11.23 0.06
N ALA A 155 -4.39 -11.15 0.17
CA ALA A 155 -3.47 -11.60 -0.86
C ALA A 155 -2.30 -12.41 -0.28
N ILE A 156 -1.56 -13.09 -1.15
CA ILE A 156 -0.34 -13.80 -0.77
C ILE A 156 0.80 -13.47 -1.74
N ASN A 157 1.96 -13.13 -1.19
CA ASN A 157 3.19 -12.90 -1.95
C ASN A 157 3.56 -14.09 -2.86
N VAL A 158 3.75 -13.80 -4.15
CA VAL A 158 4.22 -14.78 -5.13
C VAL A 158 5.72 -15.00 -4.95
N ARG A 159 6.05 -15.87 -4.00
CA ARG A 159 7.44 -16.24 -3.74
C ARG A 159 8.03 -16.95 -4.96
N LYS A 160 8.99 -16.32 -5.64
CA LYS A 160 9.90 -17.06 -6.53
C LYS A 160 10.76 -17.97 -5.65
N LYS A 161 10.67 -19.29 -5.82
CA LYS A 161 11.59 -20.24 -5.18
C LYS A 161 13.02 -19.76 -5.47
N LYS A 162 13.81 -19.46 -4.44
CA LYS A 162 15.25 -19.25 -4.61
C LYS A 162 15.79 -20.54 -5.24
N GLN A 163 16.31 -20.47 -6.47
CA GLN A 163 17.04 -21.58 -7.05
C GLN A 163 18.18 -21.90 -6.07
N LYS A 164 18.21 -23.13 -5.55
CA LYS A 164 19.38 -23.61 -4.81
C LYS A 164 20.52 -23.60 -5.82
N ILE A 165 21.45 -22.66 -5.68
CA ILE A 165 22.74 -22.75 -6.35
C ILE A 165 23.41 -23.97 -5.71
N SER A 166 23.47 -25.08 -6.44
CA SER A 166 24.31 -26.20 -6.06
C SER A 166 25.75 -25.72 -6.06
N LYS A 167 26.38 -25.76 -4.89
CA LYS A 167 27.85 -25.73 -4.79
C LYS A 167 28.40 -27.05 -5.29
#